data_AF-A0A9D8ZG08-F1
#
_entry.id   AF-A0A9D8ZG08-F1
#
_cell.length_a   1.000
_cell.length_b   1.000
_cell.length_c   1.000
_cell.angle_alpha   90.00
_cell.angle_beta   90.00
_cell.angle_gamma   90.00
#
_symmetry.space_group_name_H-M   'P 1'
#
loop_
_entity.id
_entity.type
_entity.pdbx_description
1 polymer ?
#
loop_
_entity_poly.entity_id
_entity_poly.type
_entity_poly.pdbx_seq_one_letter_code
_entity_poly.pdbx_strand_id
1 'polypeptide(L)'
;MKTKFFKLLLPAFAILMAVGLAFATENERVTQEAHYFLPGQGWQTVMIEDECGPTGQLPCEFNGNQLYSEPDFASIPLRKP
;
A
#
# COMPACT_ATOMS: atom_id res chain seq x y z
N MET A 1 -1.38 34.83 -38.50
CA MET A 1 -2.32 34.59 -37.37
C MET A 1 -2.17 33.21 -36.69
N LYS A 2 -1.42 32.24 -37.25
CA LYS A 2 -1.26 30.86 -36.71
C LYS A 2 -0.51 30.75 -35.36
N THR A 3 0.33 31.73 -35.01
CA THR A 3 1.15 31.70 -33.77
C THR A 3 0.40 32.13 -32.50
N LYS A 4 -0.77 32.77 -32.64
CA LYS A 4 -1.58 33.19 -31.48
C LYS A 4 -2.36 32.02 -30.86
N PHE A 5 -2.83 31.08 -31.68
CA PHE A 5 -3.53 29.87 -31.21
C PHE A 5 -2.60 28.95 -30.40
N PHE A 6 -1.36 28.76 -30.87
CA PHE A 6 -0.36 27.96 -30.15
C PHE A 6 -0.01 28.54 -28.77
N LYS A 7 -0.01 29.87 -28.62
CA LYS A 7 0.23 30.54 -27.32
C LYS A 7 -0.88 30.32 -26.30
N LEU A 8 -2.06 29.91 -26.71
CA LEU A 8 -3.20 29.69 -25.81
C LEU A 8 -3.44 28.20 -25.54
N LEU A 9 -3.21 27.34 -26.54
CA LEU A 9 -3.34 25.89 -26.42
C LEU A 9 -2.25 25.28 -25.52
N LEU A 10 -1.01 25.75 -25.66
CA LEU A 10 0.16 25.19 -24.98
C LEU A 10 0.11 25.36 -23.44
N PRO A 11 -0.24 26.52 -22.87
CA PRO A 11 -0.40 26.64 -21.42
C PRO A 11 -1.60 25.85 -20.89
N ALA A 12 -2.70 25.74 -21.65
CA ALA A 12 -3.84 24.93 -21.25
C ALA A 12 -3.48 23.44 -21.14
N PHE A 13 -2.70 22.93 -22.09
CA PHE A 13 -2.22 21.54 -22.06
C PHE A 13 -1.24 21.30 -20.90
N ALA A 14 -0.37 22.26 -20.61
CA ALA A 14 0.54 22.16 -19.47
C ALA A 14 -0.21 22.10 -18.14
N ILE A 15 -1.29 22.89 -17.98
CA ILE A 15 -2.13 22.85 -16.77
C ILE A 15 -2.85 21.50 -16.67
N LEU A 16 -3.46 21.02 -17.75
CA LEU A 16 -4.14 19.72 -17.77
C LEU A 16 -3.18 18.57 -17.46
N MET A 17 -1.96 18.61 -18.01
CA MET A 17 -0.93 17.61 -17.75
C MET A 17 -0.42 17.67 -16.30
N ALA A 18 -0.21 18.87 -15.75
CA ALA A 18 0.19 19.04 -14.35
C ALA A 18 -0.86 18.50 -13.38
N VAL A 19 -2.15 18.76 -13.64
CA VAL A 19 -3.26 18.24 -12.84
C VAL A 19 -3.35 16.71 -12.99
N GLY A 20 -3.22 16.18 -14.20
CA GLY A 20 -3.26 14.73 -14.44
C GLY A 20 -2.11 13.96 -13.76
N LEU A 21 -0.90 14.54 -13.74
CA LEU A 21 0.24 13.95 -13.05
C LEU A 21 0.14 14.04 -11.52
N ALA A 22 -0.60 15.02 -10.98
CA ALA A 22 -0.80 15.17 -9.54
C ALA A 22 -1.64 14.03 -8.93
N PHE A 23 -2.52 13.40 -9.70
CA PHE A 23 -3.33 12.26 -9.23
C PHE A 23 -2.72 10.89 -9.51
N ALA A 24 -1.72 10.79 -10.39
CA ALA A 24 -1.05 9.52 -10.69
C ALA A 24 -0.04 9.08 -9.60
N THR A 25 0.20 9.91 -8.58
CA THR A 25 1.19 9.67 -7.52
C THR A 25 0.56 9.26 -6.18
N GLU A 26 -0.74 9.00 -6.11
CA GLU A 26 -1.32 8.41 -4.91
C GLU A 26 -0.98 6.92 -4.87
N ASN A 27 -0.05 6.58 -3.98
CA ASN A 27 0.25 5.20 -3.61
C ASN A 27 -0.94 4.73 -2.75
N GLU A 28 -1.91 4.05 -3.35
CA GLU A 28 -3.07 3.49 -2.64
C GLU A 28 -2.55 2.57 -1.52
N ARG A 29 -2.65 3.01 -0.26
CA ARG A 29 -2.32 2.15 0.87
C ARG A 29 -3.41 1.10 1.02
N VAL A 30 -3.18 -0.13 0.57
CA VAL A 30 -4.11 -1.23 0.78
C VAL A 30 -4.00 -1.65 2.24
N THR A 31 -5.07 -1.39 2.98
CA THR A 31 -5.19 -1.92 4.33
C THR A 31 -5.68 -3.36 4.22
N GLN A 32 -4.95 -4.32 4.78
CA GLN A 32 -5.33 -5.72 4.77
C GLN A 32 -5.40 -6.29 6.19
N GLU A 33 -6.21 -7.34 6.36
CA GLU A 33 -6.30 -8.07 7.61
C GLU A 33 -5.11 -9.03 7.78
N ALA A 34 -4.60 -9.13 9.00
CA ALA A 34 -3.60 -10.10 9.39
C ALA A 34 -3.84 -10.62 10.79
N HIS A 35 -3.27 -11.78 11.09
CA HIS A 35 -3.51 -12.47 12.35
C HIS A 35 -2.22 -12.74 13.14
N TYR A 36 -2.27 -12.59 14.45
CA TYR A 36 -1.17 -12.95 15.34
C TYR A 36 -1.69 -13.76 16.52
N PHE A 37 -0.83 -14.59 17.09
CA PHE A 37 -1.18 -15.45 18.22
C PHE A 37 -0.66 -14.85 19.53
N LEU A 38 -1.55 -14.70 20.52
CA LEU A 38 -1.19 -14.34 21.89
C LEU A 38 -1.36 -15.56 22.81
N PRO A 39 -0.28 -16.01 23.48
CA PRO A 39 -0.37 -17.09 24.47
C PRO A 39 -1.41 -16.77 25.56
N GLY A 40 -2.41 -17.65 25.71
CA GLY A 40 -3.50 -17.50 26.70
C GLY A 40 -4.74 -16.74 26.20
N GLN A 41 -4.66 -15.97 25.11
CA GLN A 41 -5.81 -15.31 24.46
C GLN A 41 -6.19 -15.94 23.12
N GLY A 42 -5.25 -16.59 22.44
CA GLY A 42 -5.47 -17.20 21.13
C GLY A 42 -5.18 -16.22 19.98
N TRP A 43 -5.79 -16.48 18.83
CA TRP A 43 -5.62 -15.69 17.61
C TRP A 43 -6.35 -14.36 17.69
N GLN A 44 -5.68 -13.31 17.25
CA GLN A 44 -6.21 -11.95 17.17
C GLN A 44 -6.03 -11.42 15.75
N THR A 45 -6.90 -10.50 15.33
CA THR A 45 -6.85 -9.85 14.02
C THR A 45 -6.42 -8.40 14.18
N VAL A 46 -5.61 -7.92 13.24
CA VAL A 46 -5.17 -6.53 13.15
C VAL A 46 -5.17 -6.08 11.70
N MET A 47 -5.46 -4.79 11.48
CA MET A 47 -5.32 -4.17 10.17
C MET A 47 -3.86 -3.71 9.99
N ILE A 48 -3.25 -4.14 8.90
CA ILE A 48 -1.87 -3.76 8.52
C ILE A 48 -1.87 -3.07 7.16
N GLU A 49 -0.84 -2.30 6.90
CA GLU A 49 -0.61 -1.63 5.61
C GLU A 49 0.23 -2.50 4.66
N ASP A 50 0.35 -2.07 3.40
CA ASP A 50 0.97 -2.76 2.27
C ASP A 50 2.37 -3.34 2.48
N GLU A 51 3.09 -2.87 3.49
CA GLU A 51 4.47 -3.29 3.73
C GLU A 51 4.59 -4.75 4.19
N CYS A 52 3.47 -5.42 4.49
CA CYS A 52 3.48 -6.79 4.99
C CYS A 52 2.76 -7.75 4.06
N GLY A 53 3.48 -8.39 3.15
CA GLY A 53 2.94 -9.34 2.17
C GLY A 53 3.43 -10.78 2.36
N PRO A 54 3.08 -11.71 1.47
CA PRO A 54 3.61 -13.08 1.49
C PRO A 54 5.10 -13.15 1.09
N THR A 55 5.65 -12.05 0.57
CA THR A 55 7.02 -11.96 0.06
C THR A 55 7.80 -10.93 0.85
N GLY A 56 9.04 -11.24 1.21
CA GLY A 56 9.92 -10.31 1.93
C GLY A 56 11.06 -11.04 2.63
N GLN A 57 11.98 -10.29 3.20
CA GLN A 57 13.15 -10.83 3.90
C GLN A 57 12.96 -10.82 5.41
N LEU A 58 12.24 -9.83 5.92
CA LEU A 58 12.05 -9.61 7.34
C LEU A 58 10.67 -10.11 7.80
N PRO A 59 10.55 -10.66 9.02
CA PRO A 59 9.26 -11.00 9.60
C PRO A 59 8.40 -9.73 9.73
N CYS A 60 7.13 -9.84 9.37
CA CYS A 60 6.15 -8.83 9.71
C CYS A 60 5.61 -9.13 11.12
N GLU A 61 5.82 -8.21 12.06
CA GLU A 61 5.49 -8.40 13.47
C GLU A 61 4.57 -7.30 13.98
N PHE A 62 3.62 -7.69 14.84
CA PHE A 62 2.80 -6.78 15.63
C PHE A 62 3.06 -7.04 17.12
N ASN A 63 3.54 -6.02 17.85
CA ASN A 63 3.95 -6.14 19.25
C ASN A 63 4.95 -7.29 19.51
N GLY A 64 5.86 -7.54 18.57
CA GLY A 64 6.84 -8.64 18.64
C GLY A 64 6.28 -10.04 18.32
N ASN A 65 5.04 -10.12 17.84
CA ASN A 65 4.43 -11.38 17.40
C ASN A 65 4.36 -11.42 15.88
N GLN A 66 4.81 -12.52 15.28
CA GLN A 66 4.72 -12.77 13.84
C GLN A 66 3.27 -12.73 13.35
N LEU A 67 3.04 -12.05 12.23
CA LEU A 67 1.75 -11.97 11.56
C LEU A 67 1.59 -13.05 10.48
N TYR A 68 0.36 -13.50 10.30
CA TYR A 68 -0.03 -14.60 9.43
C TYR A 68 -1.25 -14.22 8.59
N SER A 69 -1.38 -14.83 7.41
CA SER A 69 -2.54 -14.64 6.51
C SER A 69 -3.84 -15.18 7.09
N GLU A 70 -3.78 -16.24 7.90
CA GLU A 70 -4.94 -16.84 8.56
C GLU A 70 -4.62 -17.10 10.05
N PRO A 71 -5.64 -17.31 10.92
CA PRO A 71 -5.43 -17.68 12.32
C PRO A 71 -4.98 -19.15 12.48
N ASP A 72 -3.88 -19.51 11.82
CA ASP A 72 -3.23 -20.82 11.84
C ASP A 72 -1.71 -20.66 11.67
N PHE A 73 -0.92 -21.42 12.44
CA PHE A 73 0.53 -21.43 12.31
C PHE A 73 1.02 -22.11 11.02
N ALA A 74 0.17 -22.94 10.39
CA ALA A 74 0.45 -23.53 9.09
C ALA A 74 0.16 -22.59 7.92
N SER A 75 -0.45 -21.42 8.18
CA SER A 75 -0.72 -20.41 7.15
C SER A 75 0.53 -19.64 6.73
N ILE A 76 0.39 -18.71 5.78
CA ILE A 76 1.51 -17.98 5.21
C ILE A 76 1.99 -16.94 6.24
N PRO A 77 3.25 -17.02 6.73
CA PRO A 77 3.81 -15.98 7.57
C PRO A 77 4.08 -14.74 6.73
N LEU A 78 3.48 -13.61 7.12
CA LEU A 78 3.65 -12.34 6.42
C LEU A 78 5.05 -11.76 6.65
N ARG A 79 5.58 -11.10 5.63
CA ARG A 79 6.93 -10.56 5.58
C ARG A 79 6.93 -9.17 4.98
N LYS A 80 7.95 -8.40 5.36
CA LYS A 80 8.21 -7.07 4.81
C LYS A 80 9.53 -7.06 4.01
N PRO A 81 9.64 -6.18 3.00
CA PRO A 81 10.85 -6.06 2.19
C PRO A 81 12.10 -5.80 3.02
#